data_AF-A0A0V0R097-F1
#
_entry.id   AF-A0A0V0R097-F1
#
_cell.length_a   1.000
_cell.length_b   1.000
_cell.length_c   1.000
_cell.angle_alpha   90.00
_cell.angle_beta   90.00
_cell.angle_gamma   90.00
#
_symmetry.space_group_name_H-M   'P 1'
#
loop_
_entity.id
_entity.type
_entity.pdbx_description
1 polymer ?
#
loop_
_entity_poly.entity_id
_entity_poly.type
_entity_poly.pdbx_seq_one_letter_code
_entity_poly.pdbx_strand_id
1 'polypeptide(L)'
;MNLGRDVKQIQNLFKEIQDENSQSQSQYQQGNNRSTQKPRRQKYSDREIERQQQIPQENYQDQNFQALNEQLKNRIAVLENNQSKSNETNEILYKKLMEQEQQLQETKNQLKRVHGEKSWKVNQLDDLNYRFHDASNSHNDFLKNARNHSESLQKELMQKEKEIRQLKSDLNEANRQLSIVTVTQEKNMDQVINSDKRLQQLENENRKLREELQDSKQQNDTLTLNKKAEGTFLVEVEHLRADIKRLVAMLRSTSEFKEFADLADDAGQIRYLKDVKALSYIDYGAPCKCKINRPCVDQEIVDERCLWVPEEAWKFAHNFRLQYDGELTENLIERLLFEFSKIWSRREQLTINRVKAACAHEVSSLKRQLKNNSTYDEHQAKATITRLKKQLKDAYKENREIYAQRNARNPPGVQWVAETVKMTSKANRDVKKCGEKSRLLREKLHDIHALKFQDNSEKTLFMEGATWVARSLMKDSDKLQSQWKNISMKFPGGDNNVQEMDQLIYNYNQKVSGYKANCQKEMLLAQSQLAKINRGGSSLGIIGDNF
;
A
#
# COMPACT_ATOMS: atom_id res chain seq x y z
N MET A 1 17.62 -27.82 39.94
CA MET A 1 17.53 -29.29 39.78
C MET A 1 18.85 -29.79 39.24
N ASN A 2 19.46 -30.77 39.91
CA ASN A 2 20.89 -31.09 39.90
C ASN A 2 21.28 -32.07 38.78
N LEU A 3 20.76 -31.90 37.56
CA LEU A 3 20.97 -32.83 36.42
C LEU A 3 22.38 -32.79 35.80
N GLY A 4 23.21 -31.81 36.17
CA GLY A 4 24.57 -31.66 35.63
C GLY A 4 25.65 -32.55 36.28
N ARG A 5 25.40 -33.09 37.48
CA ARG A 5 26.35 -33.99 38.16
C ARG A 5 26.23 -35.44 37.66
N ASP A 6 25.02 -35.90 37.39
CA ASP A 6 24.77 -37.30 37.01
C ASP A 6 25.26 -37.61 35.58
N VAL A 7 25.19 -36.63 34.66
CA VAL A 7 25.71 -36.80 33.29
C VAL A 7 27.25 -36.89 33.27
N LYS A 8 27.94 -36.16 34.16
CA LYS A 8 29.41 -36.25 34.29
C LYS A 8 29.85 -37.57 34.94
N GLN A 9 29.08 -38.11 35.88
CA GLN A 9 29.38 -39.43 36.46
C GLN A 9 29.19 -40.56 35.42
N ILE A 10 28.15 -40.49 34.59
CA ILE A 10 27.93 -41.49 33.53
C ILE A 10 28.99 -41.38 32.42
N GLN A 11 29.41 -40.16 32.05
CA GLN A 11 30.50 -39.98 31.07
C GLN A 11 31.86 -40.46 31.59
N ASN A 12 32.14 -40.35 32.89
CA ASN A 12 33.38 -40.86 33.48
C ASN A 12 33.38 -42.39 33.56
N LEU A 13 32.25 -43.02 33.91
CA LEU A 13 32.10 -44.49 33.90
C LEU A 13 32.23 -45.09 32.49
N PHE A 14 31.74 -44.40 31.45
CA PHE A 14 31.91 -44.85 30.06
C PHE A 14 33.37 -44.75 29.58
N LYS A 15 34.14 -43.82 30.15
CA LYS A 15 35.56 -43.64 29.84
C LYS A 15 36.43 -44.68 30.54
N GLU A 16 36.12 -45.02 31.79
CA GLU A 16 36.77 -46.13 32.52
C GLU A 16 36.56 -47.50 31.84
N ILE A 17 35.35 -47.76 31.30
CA ILE A 17 35.07 -49.00 30.56
C ILE A 17 35.78 -49.06 29.19
N GLN A 18 36.03 -47.91 28.55
CA GLN A 18 36.81 -47.86 27.30
C GLN A 18 38.32 -48.01 27.54
N ASP A 19 38.81 -47.54 28.69
CA ASP A 19 40.23 -47.63 29.05
C ASP A 19 40.59 -49.04 29.57
N GLU A 20 39.67 -49.78 30.22
CA GLU A 20 39.87 -51.18 30.61
C GLU A 20 39.87 -52.16 29.42
N ASN A 21 39.14 -51.85 28.34
CA ASN A 21 39.12 -52.68 27.13
C ASN A 21 40.32 -52.42 26.18
N SER A 22 41.10 -51.37 26.44
CA SER A 22 42.27 -50.99 25.62
C SER A 22 43.61 -51.49 26.19
N GLN A 23 43.62 -52.20 27.33
CA GLN A 23 44.83 -52.75 27.96
C GLN A 23 44.98 -54.30 27.88
N SER A 24 44.10 -55.02 27.19
CA SER A 24 44.18 -56.50 27.10
C SER A 24 44.46 -57.08 25.70
N GLN A 25 44.94 -56.28 24.74
CA GLN A 25 45.41 -56.78 23.44
C GLN A 25 46.76 -56.17 23.06
N SER A 26 47.84 -56.66 23.67
CA SER A 26 49.21 -56.51 23.15
C SER A 26 50.18 -57.38 23.95
N GLN A 27 50.23 -58.69 23.67
CA GLN A 27 51.49 -59.45 23.76
C GLN A 27 51.35 -60.87 23.18
N TYR A 28 52.35 -61.23 22.37
CA TYR A 28 52.62 -62.52 21.72
C TYR A 28 51.91 -62.84 20.40
N GLN A 29 52.39 -62.20 19.34
CA GLN A 29 52.83 -62.92 18.16
C GLN A 29 54.32 -62.71 17.96
N GLN A 30 55.09 -63.79 17.83
CA GLN A 30 56.09 -63.99 16.76
C GLN A 30 56.75 -65.38 16.90
N GLY A 31 56.85 -66.11 15.80
CA GLY A 31 57.62 -67.36 15.71
C GLY A 31 56.95 -68.47 14.89
N ASN A 32 56.65 -68.22 13.62
CA ASN A 32 57.36 -68.82 12.47
C ASN A 32 57.28 -70.37 12.30
N ASN A 33 56.56 -70.77 11.25
CA ASN A 33 57.00 -71.64 10.16
C ASN A 33 57.73 -72.97 10.50
N ARG A 34 57.09 -74.12 10.25
CA ARG A 34 57.38 -75.00 9.08
C ARG A 34 56.64 -76.35 9.12
N SER A 35 56.15 -76.70 7.92
CA SER A 35 56.20 -78.00 7.24
C SER A 35 55.47 -79.22 7.83
N THR A 36 54.40 -79.61 7.13
CA THR A 36 54.20 -80.92 6.47
C THR A 36 54.97 -82.12 7.04
N GLN A 37 54.26 -83.18 7.47
CA GLN A 37 54.26 -84.47 6.78
C GLN A 37 53.37 -85.53 7.46
N LYS A 38 53.00 -86.48 6.59
CA LYS A 38 52.09 -87.63 6.67
C LYS A 38 52.37 -88.69 7.77
N PRO A 39 51.44 -89.66 7.94
CA PRO A 39 51.43 -90.65 9.01
C PRO A 39 52.34 -91.85 8.73
N ARG A 40 52.78 -92.59 9.76
CA ARG A 40 53.47 -93.87 9.56
C ARG A 40 53.25 -94.88 10.69
N ARG A 41 52.82 -96.07 10.26
CA ARG A 41 52.87 -97.39 10.92
C ARG A 41 54.28 -97.75 11.43
N GLN A 42 54.35 -98.54 12.50
CA GLN A 42 55.34 -99.59 12.83
C GLN A 42 54.72 -100.39 14.00
N LYS A 43 54.41 -101.69 14.00
CA LYS A 43 55.02 -102.95 13.52
C LYS A 43 56.35 -103.33 14.21
N TYR A 44 56.25 -104.44 14.97
CA TYR A 44 57.26 -105.42 15.43
C TYR A 44 58.32 -105.08 16.49
N SER A 45 58.36 -105.91 17.54
CA SER A 45 59.51 -106.72 18.01
C SER A 45 59.03 -107.52 19.24
N ASP A 46 58.80 -108.84 19.21
CA ASP A 46 59.76 -109.95 19.07
C ASP A 46 61.09 -109.68 19.79
N ARG A 47 61.26 -110.31 20.96
CA ARG A 47 62.56 -110.70 21.51
C ARG A 47 62.38 -111.89 22.46
N GLU A 48 62.60 -113.07 21.89
CA GLU A 48 63.12 -114.25 22.57
C GLU A 48 64.47 -113.93 23.23
N ILE A 49 64.69 -114.41 24.45
CA ILE A 49 66.03 -114.75 24.96
C ILE A 49 65.93 -116.11 25.64
N GLU A 50 66.60 -117.06 25.00
CA GLU A 50 66.82 -118.46 25.35
C GLU A 50 68.18 -118.61 26.07
N ARG A 51 68.32 -119.66 26.90
CA ARG A 51 69.57 -120.33 27.37
C ARG A 51 70.41 -119.55 28.41
N GLN A 52 71.04 -120.16 29.42
CA GLN A 52 71.86 -121.39 29.50
C GLN A 52 72.10 -121.70 31.01
N GLN A 53 72.19 -122.97 31.42
CA GLN A 53 73.34 -123.66 32.06
C GLN A 53 72.75 -124.91 32.76
N GLN A 54 73.36 -126.09 32.93
CA GLN A 54 74.55 -126.80 32.46
C GLN A 54 74.32 -128.30 32.84
N ILE A 55 74.86 -129.23 32.06
CA ILE A 55 74.97 -130.68 32.35
C ILE A 55 76.26 -130.90 33.18
N PRO A 56 76.36 -131.90 34.07
CA PRO A 56 77.24 -133.05 33.76
C PRO A 56 76.69 -134.42 34.20
N GLN A 57 76.88 -135.42 33.34
CA GLN A 57 76.85 -136.85 33.66
C GLN A 57 78.09 -137.23 34.49
N GLU A 58 77.95 -138.14 35.45
CA GLU A 58 78.52 -139.50 35.40
C GLU A 58 78.57 -140.17 36.80
N ASN A 59 77.95 -141.35 36.85
CA ASN A 59 78.38 -142.60 37.47
C ASN A 59 78.63 -142.80 38.98
N TYR A 60 77.94 -143.84 39.47
CA TYR A 60 78.26 -144.81 40.55
C TYR A 60 78.34 -144.31 42.01
N GLN A 61 77.30 -144.58 42.81
CA GLN A 61 77.24 -145.76 43.70
C GLN A 61 75.97 -145.76 44.58
N ASP A 62 75.38 -146.95 44.71
CA ASP A 62 74.16 -147.30 45.44
C ASP A 62 74.25 -147.07 46.95
N GLN A 63 73.15 -146.50 47.52
CA GLN A 63 72.55 -146.78 48.85
C GLN A 63 71.83 -145.58 49.50
N ASN A 64 71.75 -144.40 48.86
CA ASN A 64 71.16 -143.18 49.46
C ASN A 64 69.83 -142.67 48.81
N PHE A 65 69.15 -143.49 47.99
CA PHE A 65 68.06 -143.08 47.08
C PHE A 65 66.67 -142.82 47.73
N GLN A 66 66.47 -143.21 49.00
CA GLN A 66 65.16 -143.04 49.65
C GLN A 66 64.97 -141.66 50.30
N ALA A 67 66.03 -141.02 50.82
CA ALA A 67 65.93 -139.70 51.45
C ALA A 67 65.77 -138.53 50.44
N LEU A 68 66.35 -138.66 49.24
CA LEU A 68 66.24 -137.64 48.19
C LEU A 68 64.84 -137.62 47.53
N ASN A 69 64.20 -138.79 47.44
CA ASN A 69 62.84 -138.91 46.89
C ASN A 69 61.81 -138.20 47.77
N GLU A 70 62.03 -138.17 49.08
CA GLU A 70 61.19 -137.46 50.04
C GLU A 70 61.40 -135.93 49.97
N GLN A 71 62.65 -135.47 49.77
CA GLN A 71 62.94 -134.06 49.48
C GLN A 71 62.32 -133.58 48.16
N LEU A 72 62.35 -134.39 47.10
CA LEU A 72 61.74 -134.04 45.82
C LEU A 72 60.21 -134.00 45.90
N LYS A 73 59.57 -134.94 46.60
CA LYS A 73 58.13 -134.90 46.86
C LYS A 73 57.71 -133.66 47.65
N ASN A 74 58.47 -133.29 48.69
CA ASN A 74 58.22 -132.07 49.45
C ASN A 74 58.41 -130.81 48.60
N ARG A 75 59.41 -130.80 47.70
CA ARG A 75 59.63 -129.67 46.79
C ARG A 75 58.57 -129.54 45.71
N ILE A 76 58.07 -130.66 45.19
CA ILE A 76 56.94 -130.70 44.26
C ILE A 76 55.67 -130.18 44.94
N ALA A 77 55.36 -130.67 46.16
CA ALA A 77 54.20 -130.19 46.91
C ALA A 77 54.28 -128.68 47.23
N VAL A 78 55.47 -128.14 47.52
CA VAL A 78 55.67 -126.70 47.70
C VAL A 78 55.47 -125.92 46.39
N LEU A 79 55.93 -126.44 45.25
CA LEU A 79 55.73 -125.82 43.94
C LEU A 79 54.29 -125.86 43.49
N GLU A 80 53.58 -126.97 43.71
CA GLU A 80 52.14 -127.10 43.42
C GLU A 80 51.32 -126.16 44.32
N ASN A 81 51.67 -126.01 45.59
CA ASN A 81 51.05 -125.04 46.49
C ASN A 81 51.34 -123.59 46.04
N ASN A 82 52.57 -123.29 45.61
CA ASN A 82 52.90 -121.97 45.06
C ASN A 82 52.19 -121.68 43.74
N GLN A 83 52.02 -122.69 42.88
CA GLN A 83 51.28 -122.57 41.63
C GLN A 83 49.78 -122.39 41.89
N SER A 84 49.22 -123.11 42.86
CA SER A 84 47.83 -122.94 43.31
C SER A 84 47.60 -121.53 43.86
N LYS A 85 48.50 -121.02 44.72
CA LYS A 85 48.45 -119.64 45.22
C LYS A 85 48.58 -118.62 44.09
N SER A 86 49.47 -118.88 43.11
CA SER A 86 49.62 -118.00 41.94
C SER A 86 48.35 -117.97 41.09
N ASN A 87 47.70 -119.13 40.88
CA ASN A 87 46.46 -119.23 40.14
C ASN A 87 45.31 -118.54 40.89
N GLU A 88 45.23 -118.70 42.21
CA GLU A 88 44.27 -118.00 43.07
C GLU A 88 44.49 -116.48 43.03
N THR A 89 45.74 -116.01 43.08
CA THR A 89 46.05 -114.59 42.91
C THR A 89 45.70 -114.09 41.51
N ASN A 90 45.93 -114.90 40.47
CA ASN A 90 45.56 -114.54 39.11
C ASN A 90 44.05 -114.47 38.93
N GLU A 91 43.27 -115.39 39.49
CA GLU A 91 41.80 -115.31 39.49
C GLU A 91 41.30 -114.06 40.23
N ILE A 92 41.90 -113.72 41.38
CA ILE A 92 41.59 -112.48 42.11
C ILE A 92 41.93 -111.25 41.26
N LEU A 93 43.06 -111.25 40.57
CA LEU A 93 43.46 -110.17 39.67
C LEU A 93 42.52 -110.06 38.45
N TYR A 94 42.11 -111.17 37.85
CA TYR A 94 41.13 -111.18 36.76
C TYR A 94 39.77 -110.66 37.22
N LYS A 95 39.30 -111.06 38.41
CA LYS A 95 38.07 -110.50 39.01
C LYS A 95 38.20 -109.00 39.23
N LYS A 96 39.32 -108.53 39.81
CA LYS A 96 39.59 -107.10 39.99
C LYS A 96 39.69 -106.34 38.66
N LEU A 97 40.27 -106.94 37.64
CA LEU A 97 40.36 -106.35 36.30
C LEU A 97 38.95 -106.20 35.70
N MET A 98 38.13 -107.24 35.77
CA MET A 98 36.73 -107.21 35.30
C MET A 98 35.90 -106.18 36.07
N GLU A 99 36.06 -106.09 37.40
CA GLU A 99 35.42 -105.06 38.23
C GLU A 99 35.88 -103.65 37.83
N GLN A 100 37.18 -103.45 37.58
CA GLN A 100 37.71 -102.17 37.11
C GLN A 100 37.22 -101.80 35.70
N GLU A 101 37.13 -102.76 34.79
CA GLU A 101 36.56 -102.54 33.45
C GLU A 101 35.07 -102.19 33.53
N GLN A 102 34.32 -102.87 34.39
CA GLN A 102 32.92 -102.55 34.63
C GLN A 102 32.78 -101.13 35.22
N GLN A 103 33.58 -100.76 36.21
CA GLN A 103 33.62 -99.41 36.78
C GLN A 103 34.02 -98.36 35.72
N LEU A 104 34.97 -98.68 34.84
CA LEU A 104 35.40 -97.78 33.77
C LEU A 104 34.28 -97.60 32.73
N GLN A 105 33.52 -98.64 32.43
CA GLN A 105 32.37 -98.56 31.55
C GLN A 105 31.21 -97.78 32.19
N GLU A 106 30.96 -97.97 33.49
CA GLU A 106 29.97 -97.20 34.25
C GLU A 106 30.33 -95.71 34.29
N THR A 107 31.59 -95.37 34.61
CA THR A 107 32.07 -93.98 34.59
C THR A 107 32.03 -93.39 33.19
N LYS A 108 32.35 -94.14 32.13
CA LYS A 108 32.20 -93.71 30.73
C LYS A 108 30.74 -93.43 30.37
N ASN A 109 29.80 -94.25 30.82
CA ASN A 109 28.37 -94.05 30.61
C ASN A 109 27.85 -92.82 31.39
N GLN A 110 28.31 -92.63 32.62
CA GLN A 110 28.02 -91.42 33.41
C GLN A 110 28.57 -90.17 32.70
N LEU A 111 29.80 -90.22 32.19
CA LEU A 111 30.43 -89.11 31.48
C LEU A 111 29.69 -88.77 30.18
N LYS A 112 29.16 -89.76 29.45
CA LYS A 112 28.27 -89.54 28.31
C LYS A 112 26.96 -88.87 28.70
N ARG A 113 26.33 -89.27 29.81
CA ARG A 113 25.10 -88.62 30.32
C ARG A 113 25.37 -87.17 30.70
N VAL A 114 26.43 -86.93 31.47
CA VAL A 114 26.86 -85.57 31.86
C VAL A 114 27.19 -84.73 30.63
N HIS A 115 27.83 -85.30 29.61
CA HIS A 115 28.12 -84.60 28.35
C HIS A 115 26.84 -84.24 27.59
N GLY A 116 25.87 -85.15 27.52
CA GLY A 116 24.55 -84.89 26.93
C GLY A 116 23.80 -83.77 27.67
N GLU A 117 23.76 -83.83 29.00
CA GLU A 117 23.17 -82.78 29.84
C GLU A 117 23.88 -81.43 29.66
N LYS A 118 25.22 -81.43 29.60
CA LYS A 118 26.00 -80.24 29.32
C LYS A 118 25.65 -79.65 27.95
N SER A 119 25.62 -80.49 26.91
CA SER A 119 25.26 -80.04 25.55
C SER A 119 23.85 -79.46 25.50
N TRP A 120 22.89 -80.09 26.17
CA TRP A 120 21.52 -79.58 26.24
C TRP A 120 21.44 -78.23 26.98
N LYS A 121 22.14 -78.10 28.12
CA LYS A 121 22.23 -76.83 28.87
C LYS A 121 22.91 -75.72 28.06
N VAL A 122 23.94 -76.04 27.27
CA VAL A 122 24.59 -75.07 26.36
C VAL A 122 23.60 -74.58 25.31
N ASN A 123 22.88 -75.48 24.64
CA ASN A 123 21.86 -75.08 23.65
C ASN A 123 20.74 -74.23 24.29
N GLN A 124 20.35 -74.54 25.53
CA GLN A 124 19.37 -73.74 26.26
C GLN A 124 19.91 -72.34 26.60
N LEU A 125 21.18 -72.23 27.00
CA LEU A 125 21.84 -70.94 27.23
C LEU A 125 21.94 -70.14 25.93
N ASP A 126 22.25 -70.77 24.81
CA ASP A 126 22.32 -70.11 23.50
C ASP A 126 20.95 -69.60 23.02
N ASP A 127 19.87 -70.38 23.19
CA ASP A 127 18.49 -69.93 22.89
C ASP A 127 18.08 -68.75 23.79
N LEU A 128 18.38 -68.83 25.10
CA LEU A 128 18.11 -67.73 26.02
C LEU A 128 18.93 -66.48 25.66
N ASN A 129 20.19 -66.64 25.28
CA ASN A 129 21.05 -65.53 24.88
C ASN A 129 20.56 -64.89 23.57
N TYR A 130 20.11 -65.71 22.61
CA TYR A 130 19.50 -65.22 21.37
C TYR A 130 18.23 -64.42 21.65
N ARG A 131 17.32 -64.93 22.49
CA ARG A 131 16.09 -64.21 22.88
C ARG A 131 16.39 -62.94 23.65
N PHE A 132 17.42 -62.95 24.50
CA PHE A 132 17.86 -61.75 25.21
C PHE A 132 18.39 -60.69 24.24
N HIS A 133 19.20 -61.09 23.26
CA HIS A 133 19.67 -60.18 22.21
C HIS A 133 18.54 -59.64 21.35
N ASP A 134 17.58 -60.47 20.95
CA ASP A 134 16.41 -60.04 20.17
C ASP A 134 15.54 -59.04 20.96
N ALA A 135 15.27 -59.33 22.23
CA ALA A 135 14.56 -58.42 23.13
C ALA A 135 15.33 -57.10 23.34
N SER A 136 16.66 -57.17 23.49
CA SER A 136 17.53 -56.00 23.64
C SER A 136 17.53 -55.14 22.37
N ASN A 137 17.60 -55.76 21.19
CA ASN A 137 17.53 -55.07 19.90
C ASN A 137 16.17 -54.41 19.70
N SER A 138 15.07 -55.13 19.95
CA SER A 138 13.71 -54.59 19.89
C SER A 138 13.51 -53.41 20.85
N HIS A 139 14.05 -53.49 22.06
CA HIS A 139 14.02 -52.39 23.02
C HIS A 139 14.83 -51.17 22.53
N ASN A 140 16.03 -51.40 21.98
CA ASN A 140 16.84 -50.32 21.41
C ASN A 140 16.15 -49.64 20.22
N ASP A 141 15.49 -50.40 19.36
CA ASP A 141 14.70 -49.87 18.24
C ASP A 141 13.50 -49.06 18.74
N PHE A 142 12.81 -49.55 19.79
CA PHE A 142 11.74 -48.79 20.45
C PHE A 142 12.26 -47.47 21.01
N LEU A 143 13.39 -47.47 21.75
CA LEU A 143 13.99 -46.26 22.30
C LEU A 143 14.44 -45.29 21.21
N LYS A 144 15.00 -45.80 20.10
CA LYS A 144 15.38 -44.99 18.95
C LYS A 144 14.16 -44.34 18.29
N ASN A 145 13.07 -45.08 18.12
CA ASN A 145 11.81 -44.55 17.59
C ASN A 145 11.18 -43.51 18.52
N ALA A 146 11.16 -43.76 19.83
CA ALA A 146 10.67 -42.82 20.83
C ALA A 146 11.48 -41.52 20.84
N ARG A 147 12.82 -41.62 20.71
CA ARG A 147 13.72 -40.47 20.58
C ARG A 147 13.45 -39.68 19.31
N ASN A 148 13.35 -40.34 18.16
CA ASN A 148 13.05 -39.69 16.89
C ASN A 148 11.68 -38.97 16.93
N HIS A 149 10.68 -39.59 17.56
CA HIS A 149 9.37 -38.99 17.75
C HIS A 149 9.43 -37.75 18.67
N SER A 150 10.15 -37.84 19.79
CA SER A 150 10.38 -36.71 20.69
C SER A 150 11.11 -35.55 20.00
N GLU A 151 12.12 -35.83 19.18
CA GLU A 151 12.83 -34.83 18.38
C GLU A 151 11.92 -34.18 17.32
N SER A 152 11.01 -34.95 16.72
CA SER A 152 10.00 -34.43 15.80
C SER A 152 9.03 -33.47 16.49
N LEU A 153 8.50 -33.87 17.65
CA LEU A 153 7.60 -33.03 18.46
C LEU A 153 8.31 -31.75 18.93
N GLN A 154 9.59 -31.85 19.30
CA GLN A 154 10.38 -30.68 19.70
C GLN A 154 10.56 -29.70 18.53
N LYS A 155 10.81 -30.19 17.31
CA LYS A 155 10.88 -29.34 16.11
C LYS A 155 9.54 -28.66 15.81
N GLU A 156 8.43 -29.37 15.94
CA GLU A 156 7.10 -28.81 15.75
C GLU A 156 6.79 -27.72 16.80
N LEU A 157 7.12 -27.98 18.08
CA LEU A 157 6.99 -26.97 19.15
C LEU A 157 7.81 -25.71 18.85
N MET A 158 9.07 -25.86 18.43
CA MET A 158 9.91 -24.71 18.04
C MET A 158 9.32 -23.94 16.86
N GLN A 159 8.73 -24.63 15.88
CA GLN A 159 8.06 -23.98 14.76
C GLN A 159 6.82 -23.21 15.22
N LYS A 160 6.01 -23.79 16.11
CA LYS A 160 4.82 -23.15 16.69
C LYS A 160 5.19 -21.96 17.57
N GLU A 161 6.26 -22.03 18.34
CA GLU A 161 6.78 -20.89 19.10
C GLU A 161 7.27 -19.75 18.21
N LYS A 162 7.86 -20.08 17.05
CA LYS A 162 8.25 -19.08 16.04
C LYS A 162 7.01 -18.42 15.44
N GLU A 163 5.98 -19.19 15.10
CA GLU A 163 4.70 -18.71 14.60
C GLU A 163 4.01 -17.78 15.62
N ILE A 164 3.96 -18.17 16.89
CA ILE A 164 3.42 -17.34 17.98
C ILE A 164 4.20 -16.03 18.12
N ARG A 165 5.54 -16.05 18.02
CA ARG A 165 6.36 -14.84 18.06
C ARG A 165 6.06 -13.90 16.89
N GLN A 166 5.89 -14.46 15.70
CA GLN A 166 5.52 -13.69 14.51
C GLN A 166 4.14 -13.03 14.69
N LEU A 167 3.12 -13.82 15.06
CA LEU A 167 1.77 -13.32 15.28
C LEU A 167 1.71 -12.25 16.39
N LYS A 168 2.51 -12.39 17.46
CA LYS A 168 2.63 -11.34 18.48
C LYS A 168 3.26 -10.06 17.94
N SER A 169 4.26 -10.17 17.06
CA SER A 169 4.86 -9.01 16.39
C SER A 169 3.83 -8.31 15.50
N ASP A 170 3.09 -9.07 14.70
CA ASP A 170 2.07 -8.55 13.78
C ASP A 170 0.91 -7.90 14.55
N LEU A 171 0.47 -8.51 15.67
CA LEU A 171 -0.55 -7.95 16.56
C LEU A 171 -0.08 -6.62 17.19
N ASN A 172 1.18 -6.54 17.63
CA ASN A 172 1.74 -5.32 18.19
C ASN A 172 1.82 -4.20 17.14
N GLU A 173 2.16 -4.54 15.89
CA GLU A 173 2.19 -3.58 14.79
C GLU A 173 0.77 -3.09 14.43
N ALA A 174 -0.20 -4.00 14.35
CA ALA A 174 -1.61 -3.65 14.15
C ALA A 174 -2.13 -2.73 15.28
N ASN A 175 -1.77 -3.00 16.54
CA ASN A 175 -2.14 -2.14 17.67
C ASN A 175 -1.49 -0.75 17.59
N ARG A 176 -0.25 -0.63 17.09
CA ARG A 176 0.38 0.67 16.84
C ARG A 176 -0.34 1.44 15.73
N GLN A 177 -0.68 0.76 14.63
CA GLN A 177 -1.44 1.37 13.54
C GLN A 177 -2.80 1.85 14.01
N LEU A 178 -3.50 1.05 14.83
CA LEU A 178 -4.78 1.43 15.42
C LEU A 178 -4.64 2.65 16.32
N SER A 179 -3.61 2.71 17.15
CA SER A 179 -3.31 3.89 17.99
C SER A 179 -3.06 5.15 17.14
N ILE A 180 -2.32 5.04 16.03
CA ILE A 180 -2.12 6.16 15.10
C ILE A 180 -3.46 6.62 14.50
N VAL A 181 -4.29 5.67 14.05
CA VAL A 181 -5.62 5.99 13.49
C VAL A 181 -6.49 6.70 14.52
N THR A 182 -6.53 6.22 15.78
CA THR A 182 -7.27 6.86 16.87
C THR A 182 -6.82 8.31 17.10
N VAL A 183 -5.51 8.56 17.21
CA VAL A 183 -4.98 9.92 17.40
C VAL A 183 -5.28 10.82 16.19
N THR A 184 -5.20 10.30 14.96
CA THR A 184 -5.55 11.07 13.76
C THR A 184 -7.05 11.38 13.69
N GLN A 185 -7.90 10.46 14.14
CA GLN A 185 -9.35 10.66 14.21
C GLN A 185 -9.71 11.76 15.22
N GLU A 186 -9.09 11.76 16.40
CA GLU A 186 -9.25 12.81 17.42
C GLU A 186 -8.84 14.17 16.85
N LYS A 187 -7.67 14.26 16.22
CA LYS A 187 -7.20 15.50 15.58
C LYS A 187 -8.14 15.99 14.47
N ASN A 188 -8.70 15.09 13.66
CA ASN A 188 -9.66 15.46 12.63
C ASN A 188 -10.97 15.95 13.24
N MET A 189 -11.42 15.33 14.33
CA MET A 189 -12.61 15.78 15.07
C MET A 189 -12.42 17.18 15.64
N ASP A 190 -11.25 17.50 16.20
CA ASP A 190 -10.90 18.85 16.65
C ASP A 190 -10.92 19.87 15.50
N GLN A 191 -10.44 19.49 14.31
CA GLN A 191 -10.48 20.34 13.12
C GLN A 191 -11.90 20.60 12.64
N VAL A 192 -12.78 19.60 12.67
CA VAL A 192 -14.21 19.76 12.35
C VAL A 192 -14.86 20.72 13.34
N ILE A 193 -14.65 20.53 14.64
CA ILE A 193 -15.19 21.42 15.69
C ILE A 193 -14.71 22.87 15.48
N ASN A 194 -13.44 23.08 15.15
CA ASN A 194 -12.89 24.42 14.89
C ASN A 194 -13.47 25.04 13.61
N SER A 195 -13.70 24.23 12.57
CA SER A 195 -14.32 24.69 11.32
C SER A 195 -15.78 25.08 11.54
N ASP A 196 -16.53 24.32 12.34
CA ASP A 196 -17.91 24.62 12.71
C ASP A 196 -18.02 25.92 13.51
N LYS A 197 -17.11 26.14 14.48
CA LYS A 197 -17.02 27.42 15.21
C LYS A 197 -16.79 28.61 14.26
N ARG A 198 -15.93 28.43 13.26
CA ARG A 198 -15.66 29.47 12.25
C ARG A 198 -16.86 29.72 11.34
N LEU A 199 -17.58 28.66 10.94
CA LEU A 199 -18.81 28.79 10.17
C LEU A 199 -19.87 29.56 10.96
N GLN A 200 -20.08 29.24 12.23
CA GLN A 200 -21.00 29.97 13.10
C GLN A 200 -20.64 31.46 13.23
N GLN A 201 -19.34 31.78 13.33
CA GLN A 201 -18.88 33.18 13.34
C GLN A 201 -19.24 33.91 12.04
N LEU A 202 -18.97 33.30 10.88
CA LEU A 202 -19.29 33.86 9.56
C LEU A 202 -20.80 33.99 9.33
N GLU A 203 -21.61 33.06 9.84
CA GLU A 203 -23.07 33.15 9.81
C GLU A 203 -23.58 34.33 10.65
N ASN A 204 -23.00 34.54 11.83
CA ASN A 204 -23.33 35.69 12.68
C ASN A 204 -22.92 37.02 12.04
N GLU A 205 -21.75 37.09 11.40
CA GLU A 205 -21.33 38.28 10.65
C GLU A 205 -22.23 38.56 9.44
N ASN A 206 -22.59 37.53 8.67
CA ASN A 206 -23.54 37.67 7.56
C ASN A 206 -24.91 38.17 8.05
N ARG A 207 -25.36 37.70 9.22
CA ARG A 207 -26.61 38.17 9.82
C ARG A 207 -26.54 39.67 10.15
N LYS A 208 -25.46 40.10 10.81
CA LYS A 208 -25.23 41.53 11.12
C LYS A 208 -25.19 42.40 9.87
N LEU A 209 -24.46 41.98 8.84
CA LEU A 209 -24.37 42.73 7.58
C LEU A 209 -25.74 42.83 6.87
N ARG A 210 -26.59 41.81 6.99
CA ARG A 210 -27.97 41.86 6.46
C ARG A 210 -28.84 42.85 7.23
N GLU A 211 -28.70 42.91 8.55
CA GLU A 211 -29.38 43.91 9.40
C GLU A 211 -28.91 45.33 9.05
N GLU A 212 -27.60 45.58 8.99
CA GLU A 212 -27.04 46.89 8.60
C GLU A 212 -27.49 47.34 7.19
N LEU A 213 -27.55 46.39 6.24
CA LEU A 213 -28.05 46.66 4.89
C LEU A 213 -29.54 47.04 4.90
N GLN A 214 -30.34 46.38 5.74
CA GLN A 214 -31.76 46.68 5.89
C GLN A 214 -31.97 48.07 6.52
N ASP A 215 -31.19 48.42 7.54
CA ASP A 215 -31.24 49.74 8.19
C ASP A 215 -30.83 50.85 7.21
N SER A 216 -29.74 50.64 6.46
CA SER A 216 -29.30 51.60 5.44
C SER A 216 -30.33 51.80 4.32
N LYS A 217 -31.06 50.75 3.93
CA LYS A 217 -32.19 50.86 2.99
C LYS A 217 -33.31 51.73 3.57
N GLN A 218 -33.73 51.49 4.80
CA GLN A 218 -34.75 52.31 5.47
C GLN A 218 -34.31 53.77 5.57
N GLN A 219 -33.03 54.03 5.85
CA GLN A 219 -32.47 55.38 5.89
C GLN A 219 -32.49 56.07 4.51
N ASN A 220 -32.21 55.34 3.43
CA ASN A 220 -32.32 55.89 2.08
C ASN A 220 -33.77 56.19 1.68
N ASP A 221 -34.71 55.33 2.07
CA ASP A 221 -36.13 55.52 1.80
C ASP A 221 -36.66 56.79 2.51
N THR A 222 -36.27 56.99 3.77
CA THR A 222 -36.61 58.21 4.52
C THR A 222 -36.00 59.48 3.91
N LEU A 223 -34.73 59.45 3.49
CA LEU A 223 -34.11 60.57 2.77
C LEU A 223 -34.81 60.87 1.44
N THR A 224 -35.26 59.83 0.73
CA THR A 224 -35.99 59.99 -0.54
C THR A 224 -37.36 60.62 -0.31
N LEU A 225 -38.08 60.22 0.74
CA LEU A 225 -39.33 60.85 1.14
C LEU A 225 -39.12 62.33 1.51
N ASN A 226 -38.06 62.65 2.25
CA ASN A 226 -37.74 64.03 2.60
C ASN A 226 -37.42 64.89 1.36
N LYS A 227 -36.66 64.36 0.39
CA LYS A 227 -36.39 65.06 -0.88
C LYS A 227 -37.66 65.31 -1.68
N LYS A 228 -38.62 64.39 -1.66
CA LYS A 228 -39.93 64.59 -2.31
C LYS A 228 -40.70 65.74 -1.65
N ALA A 229 -40.69 65.83 -0.32
CA ALA A 229 -41.31 66.93 0.40
C ALA A 229 -40.66 68.29 0.08
N GLU A 230 -39.33 68.34 -0.01
CA GLU A 230 -38.58 69.54 -0.43
C GLU A 230 -38.91 69.94 -1.88
N GLY A 231 -39.06 68.97 -2.77
CA GLY A 231 -39.52 69.20 -4.14
C GLY A 231 -40.90 69.85 -4.20
N THR A 232 -41.85 69.39 -3.38
CA THR A 232 -43.19 70.00 -3.27
C THR A 232 -43.11 71.46 -2.83
N PHE A 233 -42.22 71.79 -1.88
CA PHE A 233 -42.01 73.16 -1.43
C PHE A 233 -41.42 74.07 -2.53
N LEU A 234 -40.45 73.57 -3.30
CA LEU A 234 -39.89 74.29 -4.46
C LEU A 234 -40.96 74.60 -5.51
N VAL A 235 -41.86 73.65 -5.77
CA VAL A 235 -42.99 73.84 -6.68
C VAL A 235 -43.93 74.95 -6.18
N GLU A 236 -44.15 75.07 -4.87
CA GLU A 236 -44.95 76.16 -4.29
C GLU A 236 -44.31 77.54 -4.48
N VAL A 237 -42.99 77.65 -4.29
CA VAL A 237 -42.23 78.90 -4.58
C VAL A 237 -42.28 79.25 -6.06
N GLU A 238 -42.18 78.25 -6.94
CA GLU A 238 -42.37 78.45 -8.38
C GLU A 238 -43.80 78.87 -8.72
N HIS A 239 -44.82 78.31 -8.06
CA HIS A 239 -46.20 78.75 -8.21
C HIS A 239 -46.37 80.22 -7.81
N LEU A 240 -45.76 80.69 -6.72
CA LEU A 240 -45.81 82.11 -6.34
C LEU A 240 -45.12 83.03 -7.35
N ARG A 241 -43.94 82.63 -7.87
CA ARG A 241 -43.27 83.38 -8.94
C ARG A 241 -44.06 83.35 -10.24
N ALA A 242 -44.65 82.20 -10.55
CA ALA A 242 -45.54 82.04 -11.67
C ALA A 242 -46.78 82.90 -11.48
N ASP A 243 -47.32 83.04 -10.27
CA ASP A 243 -48.47 83.87 -9.94
C ASP A 243 -48.12 85.35 -10.05
N ILE A 244 -46.93 85.80 -9.64
CA ILE A 244 -46.45 87.17 -9.91
C ILE A 244 -46.32 87.40 -11.41
N LYS A 245 -45.70 86.47 -12.14
CA LYS A 245 -45.65 86.52 -13.60
C LYS A 245 -47.03 86.45 -14.22
N ARG A 246 -47.97 85.73 -13.61
CA ARG A 246 -49.38 85.59 -14.02
C ARG A 246 -50.15 86.84 -13.67
N LEU A 247 -49.75 87.58 -12.65
CA LEU A 247 -50.28 88.89 -12.29
C LEU A 247 -49.79 89.91 -13.31
N VAL A 248 -48.49 89.93 -13.62
CA VAL A 248 -47.92 90.70 -14.74
C VAL A 248 -48.56 90.27 -16.07
N ALA A 249 -48.86 89.00 -16.26
CA ALA A 249 -49.55 88.49 -17.45
C ALA A 249 -51.07 88.70 -17.43
N MET A 250 -51.69 88.84 -16.25
CA MET A 250 -53.10 89.18 -16.07
C MET A 250 -53.29 90.65 -16.35
N LEU A 251 -52.40 91.49 -15.81
CA LEU A 251 -52.19 92.85 -16.27
C LEU A 251 -51.88 92.86 -17.77
N ARG A 252 -51.13 91.88 -18.28
CA ARG A 252 -50.92 91.76 -19.72
C ARG A 252 -52.18 91.38 -20.50
N SER A 253 -53.14 90.72 -19.85
CA SER A 253 -54.38 90.21 -20.46
C SER A 253 -55.53 91.19 -20.39
N THR A 254 -55.50 92.11 -19.44
CA THR A 254 -56.32 93.31 -19.50
C THR A 254 -55.79 94.14 -20.66
N SER A 255 -56.68 94.53 -21.58
CA SER A 255 -56.31 95.39 -22.72
C SER A 255 -55.64 96.69 -22.27
N GLU A 256 -55.85 97.06 -21.00
CA GLU A 256 -55.35 98.26 -20.37
C GLU A 256 -53.89 98.16 -19.88
N PHE A 257 -53.31 96.98 -19.65
CA PHE A 257 -51.94 96.87 -19.11
C PHE A 257 -51.03 95.90 -19.88
N LYS A 258 -51.52 95.39 -21.02
CA LYS A 258 -50.78 94.55 -21.99
C LYS A 258 -49.44 95.09 -22.43
N GLU A 259 -49.42 96.35 -22.84
CA GLU A 259 -48.23 96.95 -23.42
C GLU A 259 -47.20 97.33 -22.35
N PHE A 260 -47.66 97.60 -21.13
CA PHE A 260 -46.79 97.96 -20.00
C PHE A 260 -45.96 96.78 -19.51
N ALA A 261 -46.56 95.59 -19.42
CA ALA A 261 -45.85 94.36 -19.04
C ALA A 261 -44.70 94.03 -20.01
N ASP A 262 -44.86 94.37 -21.29
CA ASP A 262 -43.90 94.07 -22.35
C ASP A 262 -42.80 95.12 -22.45
N LEU A 263 -43.15 96.38 -22.25
CA LEU A 263 -42.18 97.47 -22.13
C LEU A 263 -41.30 97.33 -20.88
N ALA A 264 -41.82 96.78 -19.78
CA ALA A 264 -41.11 96.62 -18.52
C ALA A 264 -39.92 95.68 -18.60
N ASP A 265 -40.10 94.57 -19.30
CA ASP A 265 -39.03 93.62 -19.52
C ASP A 265 -37.97 94.18 -20.49
N ASP A 266 -38.35 94.99 -21.49
CA ASP A 266 -37.47 95.48 -22.54
C ASP A 266 -36.59 96.68 -22.17
N ALA A 267 -37.05 97.56 -21.28
CA ALA A 267 -36.29 98.73 -20.84
C ALA A 267 -35.11 98.43 -19.91
N GLY A 268 -35.02 97.23 -19.32
CA GLY A 268 -34.07 96.91 -18.25
C GLY A 268 -34.42 97.58 -16.91
N GLN A 269 -34.89 98.84 -16.95
CA GLN A 269 -35.70 99.54 -15.97
C GLN A 269 -36.54 100.61 -16.70
N ILE A 270 -37.83 100.71 -16.38
CA ILE A 270 -38.65 101.82 -16.87
C ILE A 270 -38.67 102.91 -15.80
N ARG A 271 -38.36 104.15 -16.20
CA ARG A 271 -38.43 105.31 -15.32
C ARG A 271 -39.77 106.02 -15.54
N TYR A 272 -40.55 106.09 -14.48
CA TYR A 272 -41.76 106.90 -14.47
C TYR A 272 -41.38 108.37 -14.28
N LEU A 273 -41.75 109.24 -15.22
CA LEU A 273 -41.52 110.68 -15.11
C LEU A 273 -42.52 111.28 -14.10
N LYS A 274 -42.22 111.11 -12.82
CA LYS A 274 -43.12 111.42 -11.68
C LYS A 274 -43.49 112.91 -11.54
N ASP A 275 -42.75 113.80 -12.21
CA ASP A 275 -42.92 115.25 -12.15
C ASP A 275 -42.92 115.89 -13.56
N VAL A 276 -43.86 115.51 -14.42
CA VAL A 276 -44.29 116.40 -15.53
C VAL A 276 -45.32 117.40 -14.99
N LYS A 277 -45.02 118.07 -13.87
CA LYS A 277 -45.76 119.25 -13.41
C LYS A 277 -45.15 120.49 -14.05
N ALA A 278 -45.28 120.59 -15.36
CA ALA A 278 -45.17 121.85 -16.08
C ALA A 278 -45.65 121.65 -17.52
N LEU A 279 -46.97 121.64 -17.70
CA LEU A 279 -47.51 122.52 -18.75
C LEU A 279 -46.89 123.89 -18.45
N SER A 280 -46.02 124.35 -19.35
CA SER A 280 -45.44 125.68 -19.21
C SER A 280 -46.59 126.69 -19.07
N TYR A 281 -46.38 127.77 -18.34
CA TYR A 281 -47.38 128.82 -18.04
C TYR A 281 -48.06 129.42 -19.29
N ILE A 282 -47.64 129.04 -20.49
CA ILE A 282 -48.14 129.47 -21.79
C ILE A 282 -49.49 128.80 -22.14
N ASP A 283 -49.81 127.62 -21.56
CA ASP A 283 -51.01 126.85 -21.94
C ASP A 283 -52.26 127.10 -21.07
N TYR A 284 -52.14 127.84 -19.96
CA TYR A 284 -53.30 128.26 -19.14
C TYR A 284 -53.53 129.78 -19.22
N GLY A 285 -53.86 130.25 -20.41
CA GLY A 285 -54.42 131.59 -20.61
C GLY A 285 -55.84 131.70 -20.03
N ALA A 286 -55.98 131.83 -18.71
CA ALA A 286 -57.02 132.59 -18.00
C ALA A 286 -57.10 132.18 -16.50
N PRO A 287 -56.98 133.12 -15.53
CA PRO A 287 -57.25 132.81 -14.13
C PRO A 287 -58.75 132.54 -13.93
N CYS A 288 -59.10 131.29 -13.62
CA CYS A 288 -60.46 130.91 -13.25
C CYS A 288 -60.89 131.64 -11.95
N LYS A 289 -62.03 132.33 -11.98
CA LYS A 289 -62.56 133.17 -10.88
C LYS A 289 -63.16 132.38 -9.71
N CYS A 290 -62.86 131.09 -9.56
CA CYS A 290 -63.42 130.29 -8.48
C CYS A 290 -62.75 130.69 -7.14
N LYS A 291 -63.50 131.32 -6.20
CA LYS A 291 -63.02 131.74 -4.86
C LYS A 291 -62.82 130.59 -3.87
N ILE A 292 -62.68 129.37 -4.37
CA ILE A 292 -62.41 128.19 -3.55
C ILE A 292 -60.93 127.90 -3.75
N ASN A 293 -60.17 127.74 -2.67
CA ASN A 293 -58.75 127.39 -2.66
C ASN A 293 -58.53 125.92 -3.10
N ARG A 294 -59.15 125.53 -4.21
CA ARG A 294 -58.94 124.29 -4.96
C ARG A 294 -58.62 124.68 -6.40
N PRO A 295 -57.52 124.19 -6.99
CA PRO A 295 -57.22 124.44 -8.40
C PRO A 295 -58.36 123.89 -9.26
N CYS A 296 -59.15 124.78 -9.85
CA CYS A 296 -60.28 124.48 -10.74
C CYS A 296 -59.82 124.30 -12.19
N VAL A 297 -58.76 123.51 -12.37
CA VAL A 297 -58.24 123.09 -13.67
C VAL A 297 -58.40 121.58 -13.74
N ASP A 298 -59.28 121.13 -14.63
CA ASP A 298 -59.31 119.75 -15.11
C ASP A 298 -57.94 119.46 -15.70
N GLN A 299 -57.05 118.89 -14.89
CA GLN A 299 -55.81 118.32 -15.39
C GLN A 299 -56.24 117.20 -16.32
N GLU A 300 -56.13 117.41 -17.63
CA GLU A 300 -56.20 116.32 -18.58
C GLU A 300 -55.24 115.24 -18.07
N ILE A 301 -55.82 114.09 -17.71
CA ILE A 301 -55.08 112.94 -17.23
C ILE A 301 -54.27 112.48 -18.44
N VAL A 302 -53.03 112.95 -18.54
CA VAL A 302 -52.08 112.47 -19.53
C VAL A 302 -51.94 110.97 -19.27
N ASP A 303 -52.28 110.16 -20.27
CA ASP A 303 -52.19 108.71 -20.17
C ASP A 303 -50.79 108.34 -19.68
N GLU A 304 -50.74 107.64 -18.56
CA GLU A 304 -49.50 107.30 -17.88
C GLU A 304 -48.51 106.61 -18.83
N ARG A 305 -49.01 105.86 -19.82
CA ARG A 305 -48.20 105.17 -20.84
C ARG A 305 -47.33 106.11 -21.67
N CYS A 306 -47.80 107.33 -21.94
CA CYS A 306 -47.08 108.34 -22.70
C CYS A 306 -45.96 109.02 -21.88
N LEU A 307 -45.97 108.84 -20.56
CA LEU A 307 -44.95 109.38 -19.66
C LEU A 307 -43.74 108.44 -19.49
N TRP A 308 -43.78 107.26 -20.12
CA TRP A 308 -42.68 106.30 -20.09
C TRP A 308 -41.83 106.43 -21.35
N VAL A 309 -40.68 107.08 -21.20
CA VAL A 309 -39.69 107.20 -22.27
C VAL A 309 -38.46 106.35 -21.90
N PRO A 310 -37.83 105.65 -22.87
CA PRO A 310 -36.51 105.09 -22.63
C PRO A 310 -35.56 106.15 -22.07
N GLU A 311 -34.85 105.81 -21.00
CA GLU A 311 -33.94 106.74 -20.33
C GLU A 311 -32.86 107.28 -21.29
N GLU A 312 -32.41 106.45 -22.23
CA GLU A 312 -31.45 106.83 -23.27
C GLU A 312 -31.99 107.93 -24.20
N ALA A 313 -33.25 107.82 -24.60
CA ALA A 313 -33.91 108.84 -25.39
C ALA A 313 -34.10 110.12 -24.59
N TRP A 314 -34.49 110.01 -23.31
CA TRP A 314 -34.62 111.18 -22.44
C TRP A 314 -33.29 111.93 -22.26
N LYS A 315 -32.19 111.21 -21.99
CA LYS A 315 -30.84 111.80 -21.85
C LYS A 315 -30.37 112.42 -23.16
N PHE A 316 -30.57 111.72 -24.27
CA PHE A 316 -30.23 112.25 -25.58
C PHE A 316 -30.99 113.54 -25.86
N ALA A 317 -32.31 113.56 -25.66
CA ALA A 317 -33.16 114.74 -25.84
C ALA A 317 -32.71 115.90 -24.94
N HIS A 318 -32.39 115.62 -23.68
CA HIS A 318 -31.95 116.63 -22.73
C HIS A 318 -30.60 117.24 -23.13
N ASN A 319 -29.64 116.41 -23.54
CA ASN A 319 -28.33 116.87 -24.00
C ASN A 319 -28.42 117.60 -25.34
N PHE A 320 -29.26 117.12 -26.26
CA PHE A 320 -29.53 117.77 -27.53
C PHE A 320 -30.10 119.18 -27.29
N ARG A 321 -31.05 119.31 -26.35
CA ARG A 321 -31.59 120.61 -25.94
C ARG A 321 -30.51 121.55 -25.40
N LEU A 322 -29.62 121.06 -24.52
CA LEU A 322 -28.52 121.87 -23.97
C LEU A 322 -27.47 122.26 -25.02
N GLN A 323 -27.24 121.42 -26.02
CA GLN A 323 -26.21 121.65 -27.04
C GLN A 323 -26.59 122.72 -28.07
N TYR A 324 -27.89 122.90 -28.30
CA TYR A 324 -28.43 123.86 -29.26
C TYR A 324 -29.25 124.97 -28.58
N ASP A 325 -29.07 125.17 -27.27
CA ASP A 325 -29.79 126.17 -26.44
C ASP A 325 -31.32 126.14 -26.58
N GLY A 326 -31.88 124.99 -26.96
CA GLY A 326 -33.32 124.82 -27.21
C GLY A 326 -33.82 125.30 -28.58
N GLU A 327 -32.94 125.78 -29.48
CA GLU A 327 -33.33 126.12 -30.85
C GLU A 327 -33.57 124.84 -31.69
N LEU A 328 -34.72 124.81 -32.38
CA LEU A 328 -35.16 123.67 -33.20
C LEU A 328 -35.34 124.13 -34.65
N THR A 329 -34.24 124.23 -35.39
CA THR A 329 -34.29 124.41 -36.85
C THR A 329 -34.66 123.10 -37.55
N GLU A 330 -35.17 123.16 -38.77
CA GLU A 330 -35.66 122.00 -39.51
C GLU A 330 -34.61 120.87 -39.63
N ASN A 331 -33.37 121.23 -39.96
CA ASN A 331 -32.25 120.27 -40.01
C ASN A 331 -31.93 119.63 -38.65
N LEU A 332 -32.12 120.38 -37.54
CA LEU A 332 -31.90 119.85 -36.19
C LEU A 332 -33.01 118.90 -35.77
N ILE A 333 -34.25 119.18 -36.20
CA ILE A 333 -35.39 118.29 -35.98
C ILE A 333 -35.16 116.97 -36.73
N GLU A 334 -34.77 117.01 -38.00
CA GLU A 334 -34.46 115.80 -38.77
C GLU A 334 -33.38 114.96 -38.08
N ARG A 335 -32.33 115.62 -37.58
CA ARG A 335 -31.25 114.95 -36.86
C ARG A 335 -31.71 114.34 -35.54
N LEU A 336 -32.55 115.06 -34.78
CA LEU A 336 -33.12 114.57 -33.52
C LEU A 336 -33.97 113.31 -33.78
N LEU A 337 -34.83 113.36 -34.79
CA LEU A 337 -35.71 112.25 -35.18
C LEU A 337 -34.92 111.04 -35.69
N PHE A 338 -33.86 111.27 -36.45
CA PHE A 338 -32.95 110.21 -36.89
C PHE A 338 -32.30 109.49 -35.70
N GLU A 339 -31.77 110.24 -34.74
CA GLU A 339 -31.13 109.65 -33.56
C GLU A 339 -32.15 108.96 -32.64
N PHE A 340 -33.38 109.47 -32.51
CA PHE A 340 -34.44 108.72 -31.84
C PHE A 340 -34.78 107.43 -32.59
N SER A 341 -34.93 107.46 -33.91
CA SER A 341 -35.20 106.26 -34.70
C SER A 341 -34.12 105.18 -34.48
N LYS A 342 -32.87 105.62 -34.37
CA LYS A 342 -31.73 104.75 -34.05
C LYS A 342 -31.77 104.21 -32.61
N ILE A 343 -32.16 105.02 -31.62
CA ILE A 343 -32.34 104.57 -30.24
C ILE A 343 -33.43 103.49 -30.17
N TRP A 344 -34.56 103.69 -30.83
CA TRP A 344 -35.65 102.71 -30.83
C TRP A 344 -35.29 101.45 -31.61
N SER A 345 -34.67 101.56 -32.79
CA SER A 345 -34.18 100.40 -33.56
C SER A 345 -33.15 99.60 -32.75
N ARG A 346 -32.29 100.27 -31.99
CA ARG A 346 -31.36 99.60 -31.07
C ARG A 346 -32.11 98.84 -29.97
N ARG A 347 -33.15 99.42 -29.36
CA ARG A 347 -33.95 98.75 -28.33
C ARG A 347 -34.65 97.53 -28.90
N GLU A 348 -35.26 97.66 -30.07
CA GLU A 348 -35.90 96.56 -30.77
C GLU A 348 -34.89 95.43 -31.06
N GLN A 349 -33.69 95.78 -31.54
CA GLN A 349 -32.63 94.79 -31.76
C GLN A 349 -32.16 94.14 -30.45
N LEU A 350 -32.14 94.87 -29.34
CA LEU A 350 -31.86 94.32 -28.01
C LEU A 350 -32.94 93.33 -27.58
N THR A 351 -34.22 93.64 -27.78
CA THR A 351 -35.35 92.71 -27.54
C THR A 351 -35.17 91.43 -28.35
N ILE A 352 -34.91 91.55 -29.65
CA ILE A 352 -34.63 90.41 -30.54
C ILE A 352 -33.44 89.59 -30.04
N ASN A 353 -32.35 90.25 -29.65
CA ASN A 353 -31.16 89.58 -29.16
C ASN A 353 -31.37 88.89 -27.81
N ARG A 354 -32.22 89.44 -26.93
CA ARG A 354 -32.58 88.80 -25.65
C ARG A 354 -33.36 87.52 -25.87
N VAL A 355 -34.33 87.54 -26.78
CA VAL A 355 -35.08 86.33 -27.15
C VAL A 355 -34.09 85.27 -27.67
N LYS A 356 -33.18 85.65 -28.58
CA LYS A 356 -32.15 84.73 -29.08
C LYS A 356 -31.22 84.22 -27.98
N ALA A 357 -30.78 85.09 -27.07
CA ALA A 357 -29.90 84.74 -25.96
C ALA A 357 -30.57 83.83 -24.93
N ALA A 358 -31.86 84.05 -24.64
CA ALA A 358 -32.66 83.20 -23.75
C ALA A 358 -32.74 81.78 -24.31
N CYS A 359 -33.08 81.62 -25.59
CA CYS A 359 -33.09 80.33 -26.27
C CYS A 359 -31.70 79.67 -26.27
N ALA A 360 -30.64 80.43 -26.54
CA ALA A 360 -29.27 79.90 -26.55
C ALA A 360 -28.80 79.47 -25.14
N HIS A 361 -29.14 80.23 -24.11
CA HIS A 361 -28.83 79.93 -22.72
C HIS A 361 -29.57 78.66 -22.28
N GLU A 362 -30.85 78.52 -22.62
CA GLU A 362 -31.63 77.32 -22.32
C GLU A 362 -30.99 76.07 -22.94
N VAL A 363 -30.63 76.12 -24.22
CA VAL A 363 -29.92 75.03 -24.90
C VAL A 363 -28.59 74.70 -24.22
N SER A 364 -27.79 75.70 -23.85
CA SER A 364 -26.52 75.49 -23.15
C SER A 364 -26.72 74.94 -21.73
N SER A 365 -27.72 75.43 -21.00
CA SER A 365 -28.06 74.97 -19.66
C SER A 365 -28.46 73.50 -19.70
N LEU A 366 -29.36 73.12 -20.61
CA LEU A 366 -29.76 71.73 -20.81
C LEU A 366 -28.58 70.83 -21.17
N LYS A 367 -27.68 71.28 -22.05
CA LYS A 367 -26.43 70.56 -22.36
C LYS A 367 -25.52 70.38 -21.14
N ARG A 368 -25.39 71.42 -20.30
CA ARG A 368 -24.59 71.36 -19.07
C ARG A 368 -25.23 70.48 -18.01
N GLN A 369 -26.54 70.58 -17.83
CA GLN A 369 -27.30 69.71 -16.93
C GLN A 369 -27.15 68.26 -17.36
N LEU A 370 -27.25 67.96 -18.66
CA LEU A 370 -27.05 66.61 -19.17
C LEU A 370 -25.61 66.09 -18.99
N LYS A 371 -24.61 66.99 -19.03
CA LYS A 371 -23.20 66.65 -18.81
C LYS A 371 -22.82 66.52 -17.33
N ASN A 372 -23.41 67.33 -16.47
CA ASN A 372 -23.08 67.42 -15.04
C ASN A 372 -23.97 66.52 -14.18
N ASN A 373 -25.20 66.25 -14.62
CA ASN A 373 -26.03 65.21 -14.05
C ASN A 373 -25.69 63.89 -14.74
N SER A 374 -24.40 63.51 -14.72
CA SER A 374 -24.09 62.09 -14.88
C SER A 374 -24.90 61.35 -13.83
N THR A 375 -25.64 60.33 -14.25
CA THR A 375 -26.52 59.60 -13.34
C THR A 375 -25.74 59.07 -12.15
N TYR A 376 -26.42 58.82 -11.03
CA TYR A 376 -25.78 58.20 -9.87
C TYR A 376 -25.00 56.94 -10.26
N ASP A 377 -25.56 56.16 -11.19
CA ASP A 377 -24.94 54.98 -11.78
C ASP A 377 -23.63 55.31 -12.51
N GLU A 378 -23.60 56.38 -13.31
CA GLU A 378 -22.36 56.83 -13.96
C GLU A 378 -21.30 57.31 -12.97
N HIS A 379 -21.70 58.00 -11.89
CA HIS A 379 -20.77 58.39 -10.83
C HIS A 379 -20.24 57.19 -10.05
N GLN A 380 -21.10 56.25 -9.69
CA GLN A 380 -20.73 55.03 -8.98
C GLN A 380 -19.86 54.13 -9.87
N ALA A 381 -20.17 54.02 -11.16
CA ALA A 381 -19.34 53.35 -12.15
C ALA A 381 -17.96 54.01 -12.27
N LYS A 382 -17.87 55.36 -12.39
CA LYS A 382 -16.58 56.06 -12.43
C LYS A 382 -15.76 55.86 -11.16
N ALA A 383 -16.38 55.89 -9.98
CA ALA A 383 -15.72 55.67 -8.70
C ALA A 383 -15.22 54.23 -8.55
N THR A 384 -16.05 53.24 -8.88
CA THR A 384 -15.67 51.81 -8.86
C THR A 384 -14.58 51.50 -9.88
N ILE A 385 -14.68 52.02 -11.10
CA ILE A 385 -13.63 51.89 -12.13
C ILE A 385 -12.31 52.47 -11.62
N THR A 386 -12.33 53.65 -10.99
CA THR A 386 -11.11 54.27 -10.44
C THR A 386 -10.52 53.46 -9.30
N ARG A 387 -11.37 52.97 -8.38
CA ARG A 387 -10.96 52.10 -7.27
C ARG A 387 -10.35 50.79 -7.76
N LEU A 388 -11.02 50.12 -8.69
CA LEU A 388 -10.57 48.84 -9.26
C LEU A 388 -9.28 49.02 -10.06
N LYS A 389 -9.15 50.09 -10.86
CA LYS A 389 -7.90 50.41 -11.55
C LYS A 389 -6.74 50.62 -10.58
N LYS A 390 -6.98 51.28 -9.44
CA LYS A 390 -5.98 51.46 -8.39
C LYS A 390 -5.61 50.12 -7.73
N GLN A 391 -6.60 49.33 -7.30
CA GLN A 391 -6.37 48.00 -6.70
C GLN A 391 -5.64 47.06 -7.65
N LEU A 392 -5.98 47.06 -8.93
CA LEU A 392 -5.32 46.27 -9.96
C LEU A 392 -3.85 46.68 -10.09
N LYS A 393 -3.57 47.98 -10.15
CA LYS A 393 -2.21 48.51 -10.24
C LYS A 393 -1.38 48.17 -9.00
N ASP A 394 -1.98 48.28 -7.82
CA ASP A 394 -1.34 47.95 -6.55
C ASP A 394 -1.07 46.44 -6.45
N ALA A 395 -2.01 45.58 -6.83
CA ALA A 395 -1.84 44.13 -6.85
C ALA A 395 -0.78 43.66 -7.89
N TYR A 396 -0.69 44.31 -9.04
CA TYR A 396 0.40 44.04 -10.00
C TYR A 396 1.76 44.45 -9.46
N LYS A 397 1.83 45.60 -8.78
CA LYS A 397 3.06 46.07 -8.13
C LYS A 397 3.48 45.13 -7.00
N GLU A 398 2.54 44.74 -6.14
CA GLU A 398 2.76 43.80 -5.04
C GLU A 398 3.19 42.43 -5.56
N ASN A 399 2.49 41.87 -6.56
CA ASN A 399 2.92 40.62 -7.18
C ASN A 399 4.33 40.74 -7.75
N ARG A 400 4.64 41.81 -8.47
CA ARG A 400 5.98 42.02 -9.04
C ARG A 400 7.06 42.10 -7.95
N GLU A 401 6.78 42.78 -6.85
CA GLU A 401 7.68 42.88 -5.69
C GLU A 401 7.84 41.53 -4.98
N ILE A 402 6.76 40.79 -4.77
CA ILE A 402 6.77 39.43 -4.20
C ILE A 402 7.58 38.47 -5.10
N TYR A 403 7.39 38.53 -6.42
CA TYR A 403 8.16 37.72 -7.37
C TYR A 403 9.65 38.08 -7.37
N ALA A 404 10.00 39.37 -7.32
CA ALA A 404 11.39 39.81 -7.27
C ALA A 404 12.07 39.44 -5.93
N GLN A 405 11.35 39.53 -4.82
CA GLN A 405 11.84 39.19 -3.49
C GLN A 405 11.75 37.70 -3.15
N ARG A 406 11.19 36.87 -4.05
CA ARG A 406 11.01 35.43 -3.82
C ARG A 406 12.29 34.73 -3.42
N ASN A 407 13.44 35.11 -4.00
CA ASN A 407 14.72 34.51 -3.64
C ASN A 407 15.27 34.96 -2.28
N ALA A 408 14.88 36.15 -1.80
CA ALA A 408 15.35 36.71 -0.52
C ALA A 408 14.42 36.36 0.67
N ARG A 409 13.12 36.17 0.42
CA ARG A 409 12.11 35.81 1.44
C ARG A 409 11.92 34.31 1.63
N ASN A 410 12.41 33.48 0.69
CA ASN A 410 12.39 32.04 0.87
C ASN A 410 13.34 31.66 2.01
N PRO A 411 12.85 31.08 3.13
CA PRO A 411 13.75 30.58 4.16
C PRO A 411 14.70 29.54 3.54
N PRO A 412 15.92 29.34 4.08
CA PRO A 412 16.93 28.44 3.49
C PRO A 412 16.36 27.06 3.13
N GLY A 413 15.40 26.56 3.92
CA GLY A 413 14.60 25.34 3.70
C GLY A 413 13.85 25.23 2.36
N VAL A 414 13.39 26.34 1.76
CA VAL A 414 12.56 26.29 0.53
C VAL A 414 13.41 26.02 -0.70
N GLN A 415 14.69 26.38 -0.70
CA GLN A 415 15.63 25.93 -1.73
C GLN A 415 15.80 24.41 -1.66
N TRP A 416 15.91 23.85 -0.46
CA TRP A 416 15.94 22.40 -0.25
C TRP A 416 14.63 21.72 -0.66
N VAL A 417 13.46 22.34 -0.45
CA VAL A 417 12.18 21.80 -0.94
C VAL A 417 12.10 21.85 -2.46
N ALA A 418 12.53 22.94 -3.10
CA ALA A 418 12.57 23.02 -4.56
C ALA A 418 13.55 22.00 -5.17
N GLU A 419 14.70 21.81 -4.52
CA GLU A 419 15.70 20.81 -4.90
C GLU A 419 15.19 19.39 -4.61
N THR A 420 14.47 19.19 -3.50
CA THR A 420 13.81 17.91 -3.17
C THR A 420 12.70 17.64 -4.18
N VAL A 421 11.86 18.59 -4.58
CA VAL A 421 10.83 18.42 -5.63
C VAL A 421 11.49 18.13 -6.98
N LYS A 422 12.63 18.74 -7.28
CA LYS A 422 13.42 18.43 -8.48
C LYS A 422 14.01 17.01 -8.42
N MET A 423 14.50 16.59 -7.25
CA MET A 423 15.01 15.24 -7.01
C MET A 423 13.89 14.19 -7.00
N THR A 424 12.73 14.49 -6.44
CA THR A 424 11.53 13.64 -6.43
C THR A 424 10.91 13.54 -7.80
N SER A 425 10.88 14.62 -8.58
CA SER A 425 10.43 14.57 -9.99
C SER A 425 11.41 13.80 -10.86
N LYS A 426 12.72 13.87 -10.60
CA LYS A 426 13.72 13.00 -11.22
C LYS A 426 13.55 11.54 -10.79
N ALA A 427 13.39 11.28 -9.50
CA ALA A 427 13.13 9.95 -8.94
C ALA A 427 11.85 9.35 -9.49
N ASN A 428 10.76 10.11 -9.62
CA ASN A 428 9.50 9.66 -10.23
C ASN A 428 9.67 9.32 -11.72
N ARG A 429 10.49 10.08 -12.46
CA ARG A 429 10.85 9.72 -13.84
C ARG A 429 11.67 8.44 -13.88
N ASP A 430 12.59 8.24 -12.93
CA ASP A 430 13.41 7.05 -12.85
C ASP A 430 12.61 5.82 -12.40
N VAL A 431 11.65 5.98 -11.47
CA VAL A 431 10.66 4.96 -11.09
C VAL A 431 9.79 4.61 -12.29
N LYS A 432 9.33 5.59 -13.07
CA LYS A 432 8.57 5.32 -14.30
C LYS A 432 9.39 4.53 -15.32
N LYS A 433 10.65 4.92 -15.55
CA LYS A 433 11.58 4.18 -16.42
C LYS A 433 11.88 2.78 -15.90
N CYS A 434 12.07 2.61 -14.60
CA CYS A 434 12.25 1.30 -13.96
C CYS A 434 10.98 0.45 -14.05
N GLY A 435 9.79 1.06 -13.90
CA GLY A 435 8.50 0.41 -14.08
C GLY A 435 8.30 -0.07 -15.51
N GLU A 436 8.65 0.75 -16.51
CA GLU A 436 8.66 0.39 -17.93
C GLU A 436 9.64 -0.76 -18.21
N LYS A 437 10.86 -0.73 -17.65
CA LYS A 437 11.82 -1.82 -17.75
C LYS A 437 11.32 -3.11 -17.07
N SER A 438 10.72 -3.01 -15.89
CA SER A 438 10.13 -4.15 -15.18
C SER A 438 8.90 -4.69 -15.90
N ARG A 439 8.13 -3.85 -16.60
CA ARG A 439 7.04 -4.29 -17.47
C ARG A 439 7.58 -5.06 -18.66
N LEU A 440 8.59 -4.51 -19.35
CA LEU A 440 9.26 -5.16 -20.48
C LEU A 440 9.93 -6.49 -20.08
N LEU A 441 10.56 -6.55 -18.90
CA LEU A 441 11.16 -7.78 -18.38
C LEU A 441 10.10 -8.80 -17.98
N ARG A 442 8.96 -8.38 -17.43
CA ARG A 442 7.81 -9.26 -17.17
C ARG A 442 7.20 -9.80 -18.45
N GLU A 443 7.08 -8.97 -19.48
CA GLU A 443 6.63 -9.35 -20.82
C GLU A 443 7.59 -10.38 -21.44
N LYS A 444 8.91 -10.12 -21.42
CA LYS A 444 9.92 -11.09 -21.86
C LYS A 444 9.93 -12.38 -21.03
N LEU A 445 9.72 -12.29 -19.71
CA LEU A 445 9.59 -13.47 -18.85
C LEU A 445 8.33 -14.26 -19.18
N HIS A 446 7.23 -13.57 -19.49
CA HIS A 446 5.99 -14.20 -19.94
C HIS A 446 6.18 -14.89 -21.27
N ASP A 447 6.86 -14.27 -22.24
CA ASP A 447 7.19 -14.87 -23.54
C ASP A 447 8.13 -16.08 -23.39
N ILE A 448 9.15 -15.97 -22.56
CA ILE A 448 10.06 -17.10 -22.26
C ILE A 448 9.30 -18.23 -21.53
N HIS A 449 8.37 -17.90 -20.63
CA HIS A 449 7.52 -18.90 -19.99
C HIS A 449 6.57 -19.54 -21.01
N ALA A 450 5.93 -18.77 -21.88
CA ALA A 450 5.05 -19.28 -22.93
C ALA A 450 5.79 -20.25 -23.87
N LEU A 451 7.02 -19.92 -24.26
CA LEU A 451 7.89 -20.80 -25.05
C LEU A 451 8.32 -22.06 -24.27
N LYS A 452 8.65 -21.94 -22.97
CA LYS A 452 8.98 -23.11 -22.12
C LYS A 452 7.77 -24.01 -21.81
N PHE A 453 6.55 -23.47 -21.85
CA PHE A 453 5.33 -24.24 -21.62
C PHE A 453 4.80 -24.92 -22.88
N GLN A 454 5.11 -24.42 -24.09
CA GLN A 454 4.84 -25.15 -25.34
C GLN A 454 5.72 -26.42 -25.46
N ASP A 455 7.02 -26.33 -25.18
CA ASP A 455 7.91 -27.51 -25.20
C ASP A 455 7.56 -28.54 -24.10
N ASN A 456 7.08 -28.07 -22.94
CA ASN A 456 6.67 -28.97 -21.88
C ASN A 456 5.29 -29.57 -22.12
N SER A 457 4.33 -28.87 -22.74
CA SER A 457 3.01 -29.45 -23.00
C SER A 457 3.08 -30.58 -24.03
N GLU A 458 3.88 -30.43 -25.09
CA GLU A 458 4.13 -31.50 -26.07
C GLU A 458 4.86 -32.69 -25.44
N LYS A 459 5.85 -32.43 -24.58
CA LYS A 459 6.56 -33.49 -23.85
C LYS A 459 5.65 -34.21 -22.83
N THR A 460 4.72 -33.49 -22.20
CA THR A 460 3.76 -34.06 -21.25
C THR A 460 2.74 -34.92 -22.00
N LEU A 461 2.21 -34.44 -23.14
CA LEU A 461 1.32 -35.20 -24.02
C LEU A 461 1.99 -36.46 -24.58
N PHE A 462 3.24 -36.35 -25.02
CA PHE A 462 4.01 -37.50 -25.50
C PHE A 462 4.25 -38.54 -24.40
N MET A 463 4.64 -38.11 -23.20
CA MET A 463 4.86 -39.00 -22.06
C MET A 463 3.57 -39.65 -21.56
N GLU A 464 2.45 -38.93 -21.59
CA GLU A 464 1.14 -39.48 -21.29
C GLU A 464 0.73 -40.54 -22.32
N GLY A 465 0.93 -40.28 -23.62
CA GLY A 465 0.75 -41.26 -24.69
C GLY A 465 1.64 -42.49 -24.52
N ALA A 466 2.92 -42.33 -24.20
CA ALA A 466 3.85 -43.44 -23.96
C ALA A 466 3.42 -44.30 -22.76
N THR A 467 2.97 -43.69 -21.65
CA THR A 467 2.45 -44.44 -20.50
C THR A 467 1.12 -45.13 -20.78
N TRP A 468 0.32 -44.61 -21.71
CA TRP A 468 -0.90 -45.28 -22.18
C TRP A 468 -0.58 -46.51 -23.03
N VAL A 469 0.34 -46.40 -23.99
CA VAL A 469 0.79 -47.52 -24.85
C VAL A 469 1.40 -48.63 -23.99
N ALA A 470 2.26 -48.29 -23.02
CA ALA A 470 2.85 -49.27 -22.11
C ALA A 470 1.78 -50.02 -21.29
N ARG A 471 0.75 -49.32 -20.80
CA ARG A 471 -0.39 -49.95 -20.11
C ARG A 471 -1.21 -50.85 -21.04
N SER A 472 -1.42 -50.46 -22.29
CA SER A 472 -2.12 -51.30 -23.27
C SER A 472 -1.33 -52.58 -23.58
N LEU A 473 -0.01 -52.46 -23.82
CA LEU A 473 0.86 -53.60 -24.08
C LEU A 473 0.92 -54.56 -22.89
N MET A 474 0.93 -54.06 -21.65
CA MET A 474 0.85 -54.93 -20.47
C MET A 474 -0.47 -55.69 -20.40
N LYS A 475 -1.60 -55.02 -20.68
CA LYS A 475 -2.91 -55.70 -20.73
C LYS A 475 -2.98 -56.75 -21.83
N ASP A 476 -2.42 -56.48 -23.00
CA ASP A 476 -2.41 -57.45 -24.10
C ASP A 476 -1.42 -58.59 -23.84
N SER A 477 -0.30 -58.33 -23.17
CA SER A 477 0.60 -59.37 -22.64
C SER A 477 -0.10 -60.27 -21.63
N ASP A 478 -0.91 -59.71 -20.71
CA ASP A 478 -1.72 -60.48 -19.76
C ASP A 478 -2.76 -61.35 -20.46
N LYS A 479 -3.41 -60.82 -21.50
CA LYS A 479 -4.36 -61.58 -22.33
C LYS A 479 -3.66 -62.72 -23.07
N LEU A 480 -2.52 -62.46 -23.70
CA LEU A 480 -1.73 -63.49 -24.40
C LEU A 480 -1.24 -64.57 -23.43
N GLN A 481 -0.80 -64.18 -22.23
CA GLN A 481 -0.41 -65.13 -21.20
C GLN A 481 -1.60 -65.99 -20.74
N SER A 482 -2.78 -65.40 -20.60
CA SER A 482 -4.01 -66.12 -20.26
C SER A 482 -4.46 -67.06 -21.38
N GLN A 483 -4.41 -66.61 -22.64
CA GLN A 483 -4.68 -67.43 -23.81
C GLN A 483 -3.69 -68.59 -23.92
N TRP A 484 -2.41 -68.34 -23.68
CA TRP A 484 -1.37 -69.36 -23.73
C TRP A 484 -1.54 -70.40 -22.63
N LYS A 485 -1.89 -69.98 -21.41
CA LYS A 485 -2.23 -70.88 -20.29
C LYS A 485 -3.46 -71.75 -20.61
N ASN A 486 -4.44 -71.20 -21.33
CA ASN A 486 -5.60 -71.95 -21.79
C ASN A 486 -5.27 -72.93 -22.92
N ILE A 487 -4.30 -72.61 -23.79
CA ILE A 487 -3.83 -73.52 -24.85
C ILE A 487 -2.97 -74.64 -24.25
N SER A 488 -2.08 -74.34 -23.30
CA SER A 488 -1.24 -75.36 -22.65
C SER A 488 -2.08 -76.37 -21.86
N MET A 489 -3.22 -75.96 -21.29
CA MET A 489 -4.15 -76.86 -20.62
C MET A 489 -4.94 -77.78 -21.56
N LYS A 490 -4.93 -77.53 -22.88
CA LYS A 490 -5.67 -78.33 -23.88
C LYS A 490 -4.85 -79.45 -24.53
N PHE A 491 -3.56 -79.59 -24.21
CA PHE A 491 -2.76 -80.72 -24.70
C PHE A 491 -2.87 -81.91 -23.73
N PRO A 492 -3.55 -83.02 -24.10
CA PRO A 492 -3.60 -84.22 -23.28
C PRO A 492 -2.27 -84.97 -23.40
N GLY A 493 -1.81 -85.50 -22.27
CA GLY A 493 -0.50 -86.13 -22.13
C GLY A 493 -0.19 -87.22 -23.16
N GLY A 494 1.04 -87.13 -23.69
CA GLY A 494 1.79 -88.22 -24.31
C GLY A 494 3.18 -88.24 -23.68
N ASP A 495 3.52 -89.34 -23.01
CA ASP A 495 4.45 -89.43 -21.87
C ASP A 495 5.96 -89.16 -22.11
N ASN A 496 6.39 -88.64 -23.24
CA ASN A 496 7.84 -88.41 -23.46
C ASN A 496 8.24 -87.00 -23.90
N ASN A 497 7.30 -86.05 -24.01
CA ASN A 497 7.62 -84.64 -24.36
C ASN A 497 7.19 -83.60 -23.31
N VAL A 498 6.70 -84.03 -22.15
CA VAL A 498 6.18 -83.14 -21.09
C VAL A 498 7.29 -82.30 -20.46
N GLN A 499 8.50 -82.85 -20.29
CA GLN A 499 9.62 -82.10 -19.70
C GLN A 499 10.16 -80.97 -20.60
N GLU A 500 10.24 -81.18 -21.91
CA GLU A 500 10.65 -80.11 -22.84
C GLU A 500 9.59 -79.01 -22.93
N MET A 501 8.30 -79.39 -22.91
CA MET A 501 7.21 -78.41 -22.96
C MET A 501 7.15 -77.58 -21.67
N ASP A 502 7.32 -78.20 -20.50
CA ASP A 502 7.38 -77.49 -19.22
C ASP A 502 8.61 -76.58 -19.12
N GLN A 503 9.77 -76.98 -19.65
CA GLN A 503 10.93 -76.10 -19.75
C GLN A 503 10.70 -74.93 -20.71
N LEU A 504 10.04 -75.14 -21.85
CA LEU A 504 9.67 -74.06 -22.77
C LEU A 504 8.67 -73.09 -22.13
N ILE A 505 7.68 -73.60 -21.39
CA ILE A 505 6.70 -72.79 -20.64
C ILE A 505 7.40 -72.00 -19.54
N TYR A 506 8.33 -72.62 -18.81
CA TYR A 506 9.12 -71.95 -17.78
C TYR A 506 10.00 -70.84 -18.37
N ASN A 507 10.70 -71.12 -19.47
CA ASN A 507 11.56 -70.15 -20.16
C ASN A 507 10.75 -69.00 -20.79
N TYR A 508 9.58 -69.30 -21.35
CA TYR A 508 8.67 -68.29 -21.88
C TYR A 508 8.13 -67.39 -20.76
N ASN A 509 7.69 -67.98 -19.64
CA ASN A 509 7.20 -67.20 -18.49
C ASN A 509 8.31 -66.36 -17.86
N GLN A 510 9.55 -66.86 -17.79
CA GLN A 510 10.69 -66.06 -17.35
C GLN A 510 10.95 -64.86 -18.26
N LYS A 511 10.95 -65.07 -19.59
CA LYS A 511 11.14 -63.98 -20.56
C LYS A 511 10.01 -62.96 -20.48
N VAL A 512 8.74 -63.40 -20.45
CA VAL A 512 7.58 -62.51 -20.33
C VAL A 512 7.59 -61.74 -19.01
N SER A 513 7.95 -62.39 -17.91
CA SER A 513 8.11 -61.74 -16.61
C SER A 513 9.23 -60.68 -16.62
N GLY A 514 10.37 -60.99 -17.26
CA GLY A 514 11.46 -60.04 -17.47
C GLY A 514 11.05 -58.83 -18.30
N TYR A 515 10.30 -59.03 -19.40
CA TYR A 515 9.77 -57.93 -20.20
C TYR A 515 8.77 -57.07 -19.41
N LYS A 516 7.87 -57.69 -18.62
CA LYS A 516 6.93 -56.96 -17.75
C LYS A 516 7.66 -56.12 -16.69
N ALA A 517 8.67 -56.70 -16.04
CA ALA A 517 9.47 -55.99 -15.04
C ALA A 517 10.21 -54.78 -15.66
N ASN A 518 10.77 -54.93 -16.86
CA ASN A 518 11.40 -53.82 -17.56
C ASN A 518 10.39 -52.74 -17.99
N CYS A 519 9.24 -53.13 -18.56
CA CYS A 519 8.18 -52.16 -18.92
C CYS A 519 7.66 -51.41 -17.69
N GLN A 520 7.50 -52.10 -16.55
CA GLN A 520 7.03 -51.48 -15.31
C GLN A 520 8.07 -50.52 -14.73
N LYS A 521 9.36 -50.87 -14.82
CA LYS A 521 10.47 -50.01 -14.42
C LYS A 521 10.53 -48.72 -15.27
N GLU A 522 10.45 -48.84 -16.59
CA GLU A 522 10.43 -47.69 -17.51
C GLU A 522 9.17 -46.81 -17.29
N MET A 523 8.01 -47.43 -17.03
CA MET A 523 6.79 -46.70 -16.71
C MET A 523 6.92 -45.90 -15.40
N LEU A 524 7.49 -46.49 -14.36
CA LEU A 524 7.74 -45.81 -13.08
C LEU A 524 8.77 -44.67 -13.23
N LEU A 525 9.78 -44.85 -14.07
CA LEU A 525 10.74 -43.81 -14.41
C LEU A 525 10.04 -42.63 -15.11
N ALA A 526 9.20 -42.93 -16.10
CA ALA A 526 8.39 -41.93 -16.82
C ALA A 526 7.44 -41.17 -15.88
N GLN A 527 6.74 -41.88 -14.99
CA GLN A 527 5.87 -41.26 -13.97
C GLN A 527 6.66 -40.39 -12.98
N SER A 528 7.85 -40.82 -12.57
CA SER A 528 8.73 -40.03 -11.71
C SER A 528 9.19 -38.74 -12.40
N GLN A 529 9.51 -38.80 -13.70
CA GLN A 529 9.88 -37.61 -14.47
C GLN A 529 8.70 -36.65 -14.66
N LEU A 530 7.50 -37.17 -14.96
CA LEU A 530 6.27 -36.37 -15.01
C LEU A 530 5.96 -35.69 -13.67
N ALA A 531 6.13 -36.41 -12.55
CA ALA A 531 5.94 -35.84 -11.23
C ALA A 531 6.95 -34.73 -10.90
N LYS A 532 8.18 -34.81 -11.41
CA LYS A 532 9.19 -33.74 -11.27
C LYS A 532 8.84 -32.51 -12.10
N ILE A 533 8.34 -32.68 -13.31
CA ILE A 533 7.89 -31.58 -14.18
C ILE A 533 6.70 -30.84 -13.52
N ASN A 534 5.71 -31.58 -13.01
CA ASN A 534 4.54 -30.98 -12.35
C ASN A 534 4.88 -30.27 -11.02
N ARG A 535 5.89 -30.74 -10.29
CA ARG A 535 6.34 -30.06 -9.05
C ARG A 535 7.17 -28.80 -9.33
N GLY A 536 7.84 -28.71 -10.47
CA GLY A 536 8.61 -27.52 -10.87
C GLY A 536 7.75 -26.34 -11.35
N GLY A 537 6.50 -26.59 -11.79
CA GLY A 537 5.58 -25.54 -12.24
C GLY A 537 4.87 -24.77 -11.13
N SER A 538 4.85 -25.27 -9.89
CA SER A 538 4.02 -24.73 -8.81
C SER A 538 4.75 -23.76 -7.86
N SER A 539 6.06 -23.51 -8.05
CA SER A 539 6.86 -22.72 -7.11
C SER A 539 7.05 -21.23 -7.48
N LEU A 540 6.32 -20.70 -8.46
CA LEU A 540 6.49 -19.31 -8.95
C LEU A 540 5.24 -18.42 -8.85
N GLY A 541 4.17 -18.90 -8.20
CA GLY A 541 2.89 -18.17 -8.10
C GLY A 541 2.75 -17.17 -6.94
N ILE A 542 3.78 -16.91 -6.12
CA ILE A 542 3.65 -16.07 -4.91
C ILE A 542 4.75 -15.01 -4.83
N ILE A 543 4.95 -14.22 -5.88
CA ILE A 543 5.63 -12.92 -5.77
C ILE A 543 4.99 -11.96 -6.75
N GLY A 544 4.00 -11.19 -6.31
CA GLY A 544 3.52 -10.05 -7.08
C GLY A 544 2.12 -9.60 -6.69
N ASP A 545 1.96 -9.05 -5.47
CA ASP A 545 0.81 -8.20 -5.12
C ASP A 545 1.11 -7.27 -3.92
N ASN A 546 2.36 -6.84 -3.76
CA ASN A 546 2.72 -5.79 -2.79
C ASN A 546 3.80 -4.90 -3.40
N PHE A 547 3.40 -3.95 -4.26
CA PHE A 547 4.12 -2.70 -4.54
C PHE A 547 3.19 -1.68 -5.18
#